data_AF-A0A9P1HCV6-F1
#
_entry.id   AF-A0A9P1HCV6-F1
#
_cell.length_a   1.000
_cell.length_b   1.000
_cell.length_c   1.000
_cell.angle_alpha   90.00
_cell.angle_beta   90.00
_cell.angle_gamma   90.00
#
_symmetry.space_group_name_H-M   'P 1'
#
loop_
_entity.id
_entity.type
_entity.pdbx_description
1 polymer ?
#
loop_
_entity_poly.entity_id
_entity_poly.type
_entity_poly.pdbx_seq_one_letter_code
_entity_poly.pdbx_strand_id
1 'polypeptide(L)'
;MGGLGTTDEPSKSAKIGITALTTVFAVGFNFGLGPVSHVITAELPSSRLRDITYATASTVAVVTSFAVTFSIPYLLYEPYAALEARVGFIFGSISFVAAIFAIFCVPECKNMTLEEIDYLFNENTPLLEFKKFKHGHIIPEEVIEENQRRDDKPELETKETV
;
A
#
# COMPACT_ATOMS: atom_id res chain seq x y z
N MET A 1 17.80 -12.82 -9.66
CA MET A 1 18.94 -12.06 -9.10
C MET A 1 19.85 -12.90 -8.29
N GLY A 2 19.37 -13.44 -7.18
CA GLY A 2 20.24 -14.08 -6.23
C GLY A 2 20.96 -15.34 -6.73
N GLY A 3 20.31 -16.17 -7.56
CA GLY A 3 20.94 -17.41 -8.08
C GLY A 3 21.98 -17.21 -9.19
N LEU A 4 22.01 -16.06 -9.86
CA LEU A 4 23.02 -15.74 -10.88
C LEU A 4 24.21 -14.94 -10.31
N GLY A 5 24.12 -14.54 -9.04
CA GLY A 5 25.15 -13.81 -8.29
C GLY A 5 25.99 -14.67 -7.35
N THR A 6 25.87 -16.01 -7.43
CA THR A 6 26.68 -16.95 -6.65
C THR A 6 27.96 -17.39 -7.36
N THR A 7 28.22 -16.90 -8.56
CA THR A 7 29.47 -17.18 -9.31
C THR A 7 30.53 -16.15 -8.93
N ASP A 8 31.70 -16.59 -8.48
CA ASP A 8 32.82 -15.74 -8.02
C ASP A 8 33.36 -14.77 -9.09
N GLU A 9 33.06 -14.99 -10.38
CA GLU A 9 33.30 -14.02 -11.46
C GLU A 9 32.06 -13.84 -12.36
N PRO A 10 31.28 -12.76 -12.19
CA PRO A 10 30.14 -12.50 -13.06
C PRO A 10 30.61 -12.11 -14.47
N SER A 11 30.50 -13.05 -15.42
CA SER A 11 30.65 -12.80 -16.86
C SER A 11 29.77 -11.63 -17.31
N LYS A 12 30.18 -10.91 -18.38
CA LYS A 12 29.43 -9.76 -18.94
C LYS A 12 27.94 -10.09 -19.13
N SER A 13 27.64 -11.33 -19.55
CA SER A 13 26.28 -11.85 -19.72
C SER A 13 25.51 -12.00 -18.40
N ALA A 14 26.17 -12.37 -17.31
CA ALA A 14 25.55 -12.47 -15.98
C ALA A 14 25.17 -11.08 -15.43
N LYS A 15 26.05 -10.08 -15.60
CA LYS A 15 25.75 -8.68 -15.22
C LYS A 15 24.57 -8.12 -16.01
N ILE A 16 24.52 -8.38 -17.33
CA ILE A 16 23.38 -7.98 -18.18
C ILE A 16 22.09 -8.66 -17.72
N GLY A 17 22.13 -9.96 -17.40
CA GLY A 17 20.98 -10.69 -16.87
C GLY A 17 20.48 -10.14 -15.54
N ILE A 18 21.39 -9.77 -14.63
CA ILE A 18 21.07 -9.14 -13.35
C ILE A 18 20.56 -7.70 -13.54
N THR A 19 20.98 -6.95 -14.55
CA THR A 19 20.36 -5.64 -14.80
C THR A 19 18.96 -5.81 -15.40
N ALA A 20 18.79 -6.68 -16.41
CA ALA A 20 17.53 -6.89 -17.10
C ALA A 20 16.40 -7.37 -16.17
N LEU A 21 16.68 -8.35 -15.31
CA LEU A 21 15.72 -8.83 -14.32
C LEU A 21 15.34 -7.73 -13.29
N THR A 22 16.22 -6.75 -13.03
CA THR A 22 15.99 -5.68 -12.03
C THR A 22 15.01 -4.70 -12.67
N THR A 23 15.26 -4.37 -13.93
CA THR A 23 14.40 -3.48 -14.70
C THR A 23 13.00 -4.04 -14.84
N VAL A 24 12.84 -5.34 -15.16
CA VAL A 24 11.51 -5.97 -15.25
C VAL A 24 10.78 -5.90 -13.91
N PHE A 25 11.46 -6.21 -12.80
CA PHE A 25 10.89 -6.07 -11.46
C PHE A 25 10.51 -4.62 -11.14
N ALA A 26 11.38 -3.66 -11.44
CA ALA A 26 11.12 -2.23 -11.22
C ALA A 26 9.93 -1.72 -12.03
N VAL A 27 9.77 -2.16 -13.27
CA VAL A 27 8.59 -1.83 -14.09
C VAL A 27 7.32 -2.38 -13.45
N GLY A 28 7.31 -3.65 -13.04
CA GLY A 28 6.16 -4.24 -12.33
C GLY A 28 5.83 -3.52 -11.03
N PHE A 29 6.84 -3.10 -10.27
CA PHE A 29 6.67 -2.33 -9.04
C PHE A 29 6.04 -0.95 -9.28
N ASN A 30 6.49 -0.23 -10.32
CA ASN A 30 5.97 1.10 -10.65
C ASN A 30 4.53 1.06 -11.18
N PHE A 31 4.13 0.01 -11.90
CA PHE A 31 2.75 -0.12 -12.40
C PHE A 31 1.77 -0.65 -11.36
N GLY A 32 2.22 -1.51 -10.44
CA GLY A 32 1.38 -2.10 -9.41
C GLY A 32 1.47 -1.33 -8.10
N LEU A 33 2.50 -1.62 -7.32
CA LEU A 33 2.59 -1.22 -5.91
C LEU A 33 2.63 0.31 -5.71
N GLY A 34 3.23 1.06 -6.63
CA GLY A 34 3.25 2.52 -6.60
C GLY A 34 1.85 3.14 -6.57
N PRO A 35 1.11 3.13 -7.68
CA PRO A 35 -0.21 3.75 -7.75
C PRO A 35 -1.23 3.06 -6.84
N VAL A 36 -1.17 1.73 -6.70
CA VAL A 36 -2.15 0.99 -5.89
C VAL A 36 -2.06 1.36 -4.41
N SER A 37 -0.85 1.53 -3.85
CA SER A 37 -0.70 1.92 -2.43
C SER A 37 -1.28 3.31 -2.14
N HIS A 38 -1.14 4.25 -3.08
CA HIS A 38 -1.72 5.59 -2.96
C HIS A 38 -3.25 5.57 -3.08
N VAL A 39 -3.80 4.74 -3.98
CA VAL A 39 -5.25 4.56 -4.13
C VAL A 39 -5.85 3.96 -2.86
N ILE A 40 -5.25 2.90 -2.32
CA ILE A 40 -5.69 2.27 -1.05
C ILE A 40 -5.69 3.29 0.09
N THR A 41 -4.63 4.09 0.22
CA THR A 41 -4.55 5.12 1.27
C THR A 41 -5.60 6.22 1.09
N ALA A 42 -6.12 6.40 -0.13
CA ALA A 42 -7.18 7.35 -0.43
C ALA A 42 -8.60 6.78 -0.25
N GLU A 43 -8.79 5.47 -0.42
CA GLU A 43 -10.10 4.80 -0.38
C GLU A 43 -10.46 4.15 0.95
N LEU A 44 -9.46 3.72 1.75
CA LEU A 44 -9.70 3.09 3.05
C LEU A 44 -10.13 4.05 4.17
N PRO A 45 -9.58 5.27 4.32
CA PRO A 45 -9.93 6.11 5.46
C PRO A 45 -11.28 6.80 5.24
N SER A 46 -12.06 6.93 6.31
CA SER A 46 -13.25 7.78 6.30
C SER A 46 -12.88 9.23 5.97
N SER A 47 -13.76 9.94 5.28
CA SER A 47 -13.52 11.30 4.75
C SER A 47 -12.98 12.28 5.80
N ARG A 48 -13.35 12.11 7.08
CA ARG A 48 -12.90 12.96 8.19
C ARG A 48 -11.47 12.66 8.68
N LEU A 49 -10.97 11.45 8.48
CA LEU A 49 -9.65 10.99 8.96
C LEU A 49 -8.63 10.78 7.83
N ARG A 50 -9.03 11.03 6.58
CA ARG A 50 -8.21 10.84 5.39
C ARG A 50 -6.89 11.60 5.44
N ASP A 51 -6.92 12.86 5.86
CA ASP A 51 -5.72 13.71 5.91
C ASP A 51 -4.69 13.20 6.91
N ILE A 52 -5.13 12.78 8.11
CA ILE A 52 -4.25 12.25 9.17
C ILE A 52 -3.66 10.90 8.74
N THR A 53 -4.49 10.05 8.13
CA THR A 53 -4.06 8.73 7.62
C THR A 53 -3.01 8.91 6.53
N TYR A 54 -3.24 9.82 5.60
CA TYR A 54 -2.30 10.13 4.53
C TYR A 54 -0.98 10.70 5.07
N ALA A 55 -1.03 11.63 6.03
CA ALA A 55 0.16 12.19 6.66
C ALA A 55 0.99 11.11 7.40
N THR A 56 0.31 10.20 8.10
CA THR A 56 0.96 9.09 8.82
C THR A 56 1.60 8.12 7.84
N ALA A 57 0.87 7.71 6.79
CA ALA A 57 1.38 6.83 5.75
C ALA A 57 2.60 7.44 5.03
N SER A 58 2.54 8.74 4.70
CA SER A 58 3.64 9.46 4.08
C SER A 58 4.89 9.48 4.98
N THR A 59 4.71 9.74 6.28
CA THR A 59 5.81 9.75 7.25
C THR A 59 6.50 8.38 7.32
N VAL A 60 5.72 7.30 7.42
CA VAL A 60 6.26 5.93 7.44
C VAL A 60 6.98 5.59 6.13
N ALA A 61 6.44 6.01 4.99
CA ALA A 61 7.07 5.80 3.68
C ALA A 61 8.43 6.53 3.57
N VAL A 62 8.52 7.77 4.05
CA VAL A 62 9.78 8.54 4.06
C VAL A 62 10.80 7.92 5.00
N VAL A 63 10.42 7.53 6.21
CA VAL A 63 11.32 6.87 7.17
C VAL A 63 11.85 5.55 6.62
N THR A 64 10.99 4.75 6.01
CA THR A 64 11.38 3.47 5.39
C THR A 64 12.31 3.71 4.20
N SER A 65 12.00 4.70 3.35
CA SER A 65 12.86 5.06 2.21
C SER A 65 14.25 5.52 2.68
N PHE A 66 14.30 6.34 3.73
CA PHE A 66 15.55 6.75 4.36
C PHE A 66 16.35 5.56 4.88
N ALA A 67 15.72 4.64 5.62
CA ALA A 67 16.38 3.46 6.14
C ALA A 67 16.97 2.57 5.03
N VAL A 68 16.23 2.40 3.91
CA VAL A 68 16.69 1.64 2.75
C VAL A 68 17.88 2.33 2.07
N THR A 69 17.76 3.62 1.74
CA THR A 69 18.84 4.38 1.10
C THR A 69 20.08 4.45 1.98
N PHE A 70 19.92 4.54 3.31
CA PHE A 70 21.02 4.50 4.25
C PHE A 70 21.68 3.12 4.31
N SER A 71 20.91 2.03 4.24
CA SER A 71 21.43 0.66 4.34
C SER A 71 22.11 0.16 3.06
N ILE A 72 21.69 0.64 1.89
CA ILE A 72 22.25 0.25 0.59
C ILE A 72 23.78 0.40 0.48
N PRO A 73 24.42 1.53 0.84
CA PRO A 73 25.87 1.65 0.76
C PRO A 73 26.60 0.67 1.71
N TYR A 74 26.05 0.39 2.90
CA TYR A 74 26.66 -0.60 3.81
C TYR A 74 26.51 -2.05 3.33
N LEU A 75 25.47 -2.33 2.55
CA LEU A 75 25.24 -3.66 1.96
C LEU A 75 26.14 -3.93 0.74
N LEU A 76 26.53 -2.88 0.01
CA LEU A 76 27.26 -2.98 -1.26
C LEU A 76 28.78 -2.83 -1.15
N TYR A 77 29.30 -2.04 -0.20
CA TYR A 77 30.74 -1.73 -0.11
C TYR A 77 31.44 -2.49 1.04
N GLU A 78 32.71 -2.88 0.83
CA GLU A 78 33.59 -3.41 1.88
C GLU A 78 33.92 -2.33 2.93
N PRO A 79 34.11 -2.69 4.23
CA PRO A 79 34.42 -4.02 4.79
C PRO A 79 33.23 -4.76 5.45
N TYR A 80 31.98 -4.38 5.16
CA TYR A 80 30.82 -4.88 5.91
C TYR A 80 30.20 -6.15 5.33
N ALA A 81 29.24 -6.03 4.41
CA ALA A 81 28.46 -7.17 3.96
C ALA A 81 28.89 -7.70 2.57
N ALA A 82 29.53 -6.88 1.73
CA ALA A 82 30.03 -7.25 0.39
C ALA A 82 29.07 -8.15 -0.42
N LEU A 83 27.75 -7.91 -0.29
CA LEU A 83 26.75 -8.89 -0.73
C LEU A 83 26.43 -8.79 -2.23
N GLU A 84 27.02 -7.84 -2.97
CA GLU A 84 26.81 -7.55 -4.41
C GLU A 84 25.41 -7.98 -4.91
N ALA A 85 25.32 -8.96 -5.81
CA ALA A 85 24.07 -9.42 -6.42
C ALA A 85 23.16 -10.24 -5.48
N ARG A 86 23.65 -10.66 -4.30
CA ARG A 86 22.88 -11.42 -3.29
C ARG A 86 21.93 -10.52 -2.49
N VAL A 87 22.10 -9.20 -2.52
CA VAL A 87 21.16 -8.24 -1.91
C VAL A 87 19.74 -8.39 -2.47
N GLY A 88 19.61 -8.88 -3.71
CA GLY A 88 18.32 -9.18 -4.34
C GLY A 88 17.51 -10.29 -3.64
N PHE A 89 18.13 -11.16 -2.84
CA PHE A 89 17.38 -12.13 -2.01
C PHE A 89 16.71 -11.48 -0.80
N ILE A 90 17.35 -10.46 -0.21
CA ILE A 90 16.80 -9.73 0.94
C ILE A 90 15.59 -8.92 0.47
N PHE A 91 15.77 -8.08 -0.54
CA PHE A 91 14.65 -7.30 -1.09
C PHE A 91 13.59 -8.18 -1.75
N GLY A 92 13.97 -9.30 -2.37
CA GLY A 92 13.03 -10.25 -2.96
C GLY A 92 12.15 -10.95 -1.91
N SER A 93 12.73 -11.36 -0.77
CA SER A 93 11.97 -11.99 0.32
C SER A 93 11.04 -11.00 1.01
N ILE A 94 11.50 -9.76 1.27
CA ILE A 94 10.64 -8.69 1.79
C ILE A 94 9.49 -8.41 0.82
N SER A 95 9.77 -8.35 -0.49
CA SER A 95 8.73 -8.15 -1.52
C SER A 95 7.73 -9.30 -1.56
N PHE A 96 8.18 -10.54 -1.35
CA PHE A 96 7.30 -11.71 -1.30
C PHE A 96 6.38 -11.70 -0.08
N VAL A 97 6.92 -11.35 1.09
CA VAL A 97 6.12 -11.16 2.31
C VAL A 97 5.12 -10.02 2.15
N ALA A 98 5.53 -8.91 1.54
CA ALA A 98 4.64 -7.79 1.23
C ALA A 98 3.53 -8.20 0.26
N ALA A 99 3.82 -9.04 -0.75
CA ALA A 99 2.80 -9.56 -1.66
C ALA A 99 1.78 -10.47 -0.94
N ILE A 100 2.25 -11.33 -0.02
CA ILE A 100 1.36 -12.14 0.82
C ILE A 100 0.49 -11.23 1.68
N PHE A 101 1.09 -10.24 2.34
CA PHE A 101 0.35 -9.28 3.16
C PHE A 101 -0.70 -8.53 2.33
N ALA A 102 -0.37 -8.11 1.12
CA ALA A 102 -1.32 -7.47 0.21
C ALA A 102 -2.52 -8.37 -0.12
N ILE A 103 -2.33 -9.68 -0.28
CA ILE A 103 -3.43 -10.62 -0.57
C ILE A 103 -4.36 -10.79 0.64
N PHE A 104 -3.84 -10.76 1.87
CA PHE A 104 -4.65 -11.03 3.07
C PHE A 104 -5.21 -9.78 3.75
N CYS A 105 -4.50 -8.65 3.68
CA CYS A 105 -4.81 -7.46 4.46
C CYS A 105 -5.33 -6.28 3.63
N VAL A 106 -5.29 -6.35 2.30
CA VAL A 106 -5.84 -5.29 1.44
C VAL A 106 -7.22 -5.73 0.91
N PRO A 107 -8.32 -5.10 1.34
CA PRO A 107 -9.63 -5.34 0.77
C PRO A 107 -9.71 -4.77 -0.67
N GLU A 108 -10.47 -5.44 -1.54
CA GLU A 108 -10.67 -5.00 -2.92
C GLU A 108 -11.81 -3.98 -2.99
N CYS A 109 -11.51 -2.68 -2.82
CA CYS A 109 -12.50 -1.58 -2.79
C CYS A 109 -13.04 -1.14 -4.18
N LYS A 110 -12.76 -1.92 -5.23
CA LYS A 110 -13.02 -1.50 -6.61
C LYS A 110 -14.52 -1.46 -6.94
N ASN A 111 -15.01 -0.31 -7.40
CA ASN A 111 -16.42 -0.02 -7.72
C ASN A 111 -17.37 0.04 -6.50
N MET A 112 -16.90 0.54 -5.36
CA MET A 112 -17.74 0.81 -4.20
C MET A 112 -17.68 2.30 -3.82
N THR A 113 -18.74 2.83 -3.21
CA THR A 113 -18.69 4.18 -2.63
C THR A 113 -17.97 4.15 -1.29
N LEU A 114 -17.41 5.29 -0.87
CA LEU A 114 -16.77 5.45 0.44
C LEU A 114 -17.72 5.12 1.59
N GLU A 115 -19.02 5.39 1.42
CA GLU A 115 -20.08 5.10 2.40
C GLU A 115 -20.36 3.60 2.52
N GLU A 116 -20.39 2.87 1.39
CA GLU A 116 -20.52 1.40 1.38
C GLU A 116 -19.32 0.72 2.05
N ILE A 117 -18.12 1.26 1.83
CA ILE A 117 -16.88 0.75 2.43
C ILE A 117 -16.90 0.95 3.96
N ASP A 118 -17.28 2.13 4.43
CA ASP A 118 -17.35 2.44 5.87
C ASP A 118 -18.40 1.55 6.58
N TYR A 119 -19.53 1.26 5.92
CA TYR A 119 -20.54 0.33 6.43
C TYR A 119 -20.01 -1.11 6.57
N LEU A 120 -19.31 -1.65 5.57
CA LEU A 120 -18.73 -2.99 5.64
C LEU A 120 -17.64 -3.11 6.73
N PHE A 121 -16.88 -2.02 6.97
CA PHE A 121 -15.93 -1.96 8.08
C PHE A 121 -16.64 -1.98 9.44
N ASN A 122 -17.78 -1.27 9.58
CA ASN A 122 -18.58 -1.29 10.80
C ASN A 122 -19.22 -2.68 11.07
N GLU A 123 -19.59 -3.41 10.00
CA GLU A 123 -20.12 -4.78 10.07
C GLU A 123 -19.03 -5.84 10.34
N ASN A 124 -17.75 -5.45 10.45
CA ASN A 124 -16.61 -6.35 10.70
C ASN A 124 -16.50 -7.50 9.68
N THR A 125 -16.86 -7.23 8.42
CA THR A 125 -16.78 -8.24 7.38
C THR A 125 -15.30 -8.61 7.12
N PRO A 126 -14.95 -9.90 6.95
CA PRO A 126 -13.58 -10.27 6.60
C PRO A 126 -13.14 -9.64 5.27
N LEU A 127 -11.94 -9.04 5.24
CA LEU A 127 -11.41 -8.25 4.11
C LEU A 127 -11.36 -9.00 2.78
N LEU A 128 -11.22 -10.33 2.81
CA LEU A 128 -11.25 -11.18 1.60
C LEU A 128 -12.66 -11.33 1.00
N GLU A 129 -13.71 -11.10 1.79
CA GLU A 129 -15.10 -11.22 1.33
C GLU A 129 -15.66 -9.92 0.76
N PHE A 130 -14.94 -8.80 0.87
CA PHE A 130 -15.32 -7.51 0.26
C PHE A 130 -15.56 -7.65 -1.25
N LYS A 131 -14.83 -8.55 -1.93
CA LYS A 131 -15.01 -8.86 -3.36
C LYS A 131 -16.39 -9.41 -3.72
N LYS A 132 -17.12 -10.01 -2.76
CA LYS A 132 -18.46 -10.60 -3.00
C LYS A 132 -19.57 -9.55 -2.99
N PHE A 133 -19.35 -8.42 -2.31
CA PHE A 133 -20.34 -7.35 -2.22
C PHE A 133 -20.19 -6.43 -3.43
N LYS A 134 -21.27 -6.28 -4.21
CA LYS A 134 -21.33 -5.36 -5.36
C LYS A 134 -22.21 -4.17 -5.02
N HIS A 135 -21.85 -3.03 -5.60
CA HIS A 135 -22.54 -1.74 -5.49
C HIS A 135 -24.07 -1.86 -5.54
N GLY A 136 -24.75 -1.19 -4.60
CA GLY A 136 -26.21 -1.00 -4.61
C GLY A 136 -27.06 -2.01 -3.83
N HIS A 137 -26.45 -2.92 -3.05
CA HIS A 137 -27.21 -3.92 -2.26
C HIS A 137 -26.95 -3.92 -0.75
N ILE A 138 -26.17 -2.96 -0.25
CA ILE A 138 -25.59 -3.02 1.11
C ILE A 138 -26.17 -1.95 2.04
N ILE A 139 -26.54 -0.77 1.53
CA ILE A 139 -27.05 0.32 2.36
C ILE A 139 -28.59 0.22 2.44
N PRO A 140 -29.19 0.01 3.63
CA PRO A 140 -30.61 0.23 3.82
C PRO A 140 -30.93 1.72 3.60
N GLU A 141 -32.01 2.06 2.88
CA GLU A 141 -32.41 3.46 2.63
C GLU A 141 -32.46 4.32 3.92
N GLU A 142 -32.73 3.70 5.08
CA GLU A 142 -32.76 4.34 6.39
C GLU A 142 -31.44 5.05 6.77
N VAL A 143 -30.28 4.49 6.39
CA VAL A 143 -28.95 5.06 6.71
C VAL A 143 -28.61 6.23 5.79
N ILE A 144 -29.10 6.21 4.55
CA ILE A 144 -28.95 7.31 3.59
C ILE A 144 -29.75 8.52 4.09
N GLU A 145 -30.99 8.30 4.55
CA GLU A 145 -31.81 9.37 5.12
C GLU A 145 -31.21 9.96 6.41
N GLU A 146 -30.63 9.13 7.28
CA GLU A 146 -30.03 9.61 8.53
C GLU A 146 -28.75 10.42 8.30
N ASN A 147 -27.90 10.01 7.35
CA ASN A 147 -26.72 10.79 6.94
C ASN A 147 -27.13 12.12 6.28
N GLN A 148 -28.13 12.10 5.40
CA GLN A 148 -28.67 13.32 4.79
C GLN A 148 -29.26 14.29 5.84
N ARG A 149 -29.95 13.80 6.88
CA ARG A 149 -30.45 14.64 7.98
C ARG A 149 -29.35 15.21 8.87
N ARG A 150 -28.20 14.52 9.01
CA ARG A 150 -27.05 15.02 9.76
C ARG A 150 -26.29 16.10 9.00
N ASP A 151 -26.16 15.95 7.67
CA ASP A 151 -25.51 16.93 6.81
C ASP A 151 -26.36 18.19 6.56
N ASP A 152 -27.67 18.15 6.83
CA ASP A 152 -28.57 19.32 6.77
C ASP A 152 -28.60 20.14 8.09
N LYS A 153 -27.95 19.64 9.15
CA LYS A 153 -27.84 20.32 10.47
C LYS A 153 -26.57 21.14 10.79
N PRO A 154 -25.53 21.30 9.95
CA PRO A 154 -24.30 21.95 10.40
C PRO A 154 -24.31 23.46 10.11
N GLU A 155 -24.76 24.29 11.07
CA GLU A 155 -24.16 25.60 11.45
C GLU A 155 -25.07 26.53 12.27
N LEU A 156 -26.36 26.23 12.45
CA LEU A 156 -27.28 27.19 13.08
C LEU A 156 -27.13 27.31 14.61
N GLU A 157 -26.66 26.29 15.33
CA GLU A 157 -26.64 26.35 16.80
C GLU A 157 -25.35 26.95 17.41
N THR A 158 -24.24 27.03 16.67
CA THR A 158 -22.96 27.53 17.25
C THR A 158 -22.77 29.04 17.10
N LYS A 159 -23.68 29.77 16.43
CA LYS A 159 -23.61 31.24 16.29
C LYS A 159 -24.55 32.01 17.22
N GLU A 160 -25.43 31.33 17.99
CA GLU A 160 -26.33 32.00 18.94
C GLU A 160 -25.93 31.87 20.41
N THR A 161 -24.84 31.16 20.73
CA THR A 161 -24.30 31.11 22.10
C THR A 161 -22.80 31.40 22.09
N VAL A 162 -22.47 32.70 22.20
CA VAL A 162 -21.41 33.35 23.03
C VAL A 162 -21.12 34.73 22.47
#